data_AF-A0A954G922-F1
#
_entry.id   AF-A0A954G922-F1
#
_cell.length_a   1.000
_cell.length_b   1.000
_cell.length_c   1.000
_cell.angle_alpha   90.00
_cell.angle_beta   90.00
_cell.angle_gamma   90.00
#
_symmetry.space_group_name_H-M   'P 1'
#
loop_
_entity.id
_entity.type
_entity.pdbx_description
1 polymer ?
#
loop_
_entity_poly.entity_id
_entity_poly.type
_entity_poly.pdbx_seq_one_letter_code
_entity_poly.pdbx_strand_id
1 'polypeptide(L)'
;MNAAQIHLMTVHVPIIGCWGLSILFVLAWIFRDERLFKICCWLLLTVLLVATVAYFSGPLAYEMLEQQVKLNTETVEFHAILARSCLLAMVVLAMVVGNALIQGFQGEKIPRWQR
;
A
#
# COMPACT_ATOMS: atom_id res chain seq x y z
N MET A 1 -18.01 12.68 -9.55
CA MET A 1 -17.69 11.77 -8.43
C MET A 1 -17.26 12.61 -7.25
N ASN A 2 -17.91 12.46 -6.10
CA ASN A 2 -17.58 13.21 -4.88
C ASN A 2 -16.26 12.68 -4.29
N ALA A 3 -15.42 13.52 -3.67
CA ALA A 3 -14.16 13.11 -3.06
C ALA A 3 -14.37 11.99 -2.01
N ALA A 4 -15.49 12.03 -1.30
CA ALA A 4 -15.91 10.96 -0.39
C ALA A 4 -16.12 9.60 -1.09
N GLN A 5 -16.69 9.59 -2.29
CA GLN A 5 -16.88 8.35 -3.07
C GLN A 5 -15.55 7.81 -3.60
N ILE A 6 -14.65 8.71 -4.01
CA ILE A 6 -13.29 8.34 -4.45
C ILE A 6 -12.51 7.76 -3.28
N HIS A 7 -12.55 8.39 -2.11
CA HIS A 7 -11.89 7.89 -0.91
C HIS A 7 -12.43 6.52 -0.50
N LEU A 8 -13.76 6.34 -0.46
CA LEU A 8 -14.40 5.05 -0.18
C LEU A 8 -13.97 3.95 -1.16
N MET A 9 -13.95 4.22 -2.47
CA MET A 9 -13.50 3.22 -3.44
C MET A 9 -12.01 2.92 -3.33
N THR A 10 -11.18 3.95 -3.14
CA THR A 10 -9.72 3.82 -3.18
C THR A 10 -9.13 3.27 -1.90
N VAL A 11 -9.76 3.44 -0.73
CA VAL A 11 -9.29 2.91 0.56
C VAL A 11 -9.32 1.37 0.62
N HIS A 12 -10.26 0.73 -0.08
CA HIS A 12 -10.37 -0.73 -0.06
C HIS A 12 -9.27 -1.41 -0.88
N VAL A 13 -8.74 -0.73 -1.89
CA VAL A 13 -7.72 -1.30 -2.79
C VAL A 13 -6.40 -1.58 -2.05
N PRO A 14 -5.83 -0.67 -1.23
CA PRO A 14 -4.67 -0.95 -0.40
C PRO A 14 -4.89 -2.06 0.61
N ILE A 15 -6.07 -2.11 1.25
CA ILE A 15 -6.37 -3.12 2.28
C ILE A 15 -6.37 -4.52 1.68
N ILE A 16 -7.11 -4.71 0.58
CA ILE A 16 -7.19 -5.99 -0.13
C ILE A 16 -5.85 -6.31 -0.80
N GLY A 17 -5.19 -5.29 -1.36
CA GLY A 17 -3.89 -5.38 -2.01
C GLY A 17 -2.80 -5.87 -1.05
N CYS A 18 -2.69 -5.30 0.15
CA CYS A 18 -1.73 -5.72 1.17
C CYS A 18 -1.95 -7.17 1.63
N TRP A 19 -3.20 -7.58 1.82
CA TRP A 19 -3.53 -8.97 2.16
C TRP A 19 -3.15 -9.94 1.04
N GLY A 20 -3.55 -9.64 -0.20
CA GLY A 20 -3.20 -10.45 -1.36
C GLY A 20 -1.69 -10.53 -1.59
N LEU A 21 -0.98 -9.40 -1.46
CA LEU A 21 0.48 -9.33 -1.56
C LEU A 21 1.17 -10.14 -0.48
N SER A 22 0.68 -10.12 0.77
CA SER A 22 1.26 -10.91 1.85
C SER A 22 1.21 -12.40 1.54
N ILE A 23 0.08 -12.89 1.03
CA ILE A 23 -0.09 -14.29 0.62
C ILE A 23 0.83 -14.61 -0.57
N LEU A 24 0.90 -13.72 -1.56
CA LEU A 24 1.74 -13.89 -2.74
C LEU A 24 3.24 -13.90 -2.40
N PHE A 25 3.69 -13.05 -1.46
CA PHE A 25 5.07 -13.07 -0.96
C PHE A 25 5.40 -14.39 -0.26
N VAL A 26 4.49 -14.90 0.56
CA VAL A 26 4.65 -16.22 1.21
C VAL A 26 4.71 -17.34 0.16
N LEU A 27 3.87 -17.30 -0.88
CA LEU A 27 3.94 -18.25 -1.98
C LEU A 27 5.26 -18.12 -2.75
N ALA A 28 5.71 -16.91 -3.08
CA ALA A 28 6.97 -16.68 -3.77
C ALA A 28 8.17 -17.22 -2.97
N TRP A 29 8.14 -17.08 -1.65
CA TRP A 29 9.13 -17.67 -0.75
C TRP A 29 9.12 -19.21 -0.78
N ILE A 30 7.93 -19.83 -0.74
CA ILE A 30 7.77 -21.30 -0.77
C ILE A 30 8.23 -21.88 -2.12
N PHE A 31 7.78 -21.29 -3.23
CA PHE A 31 8.08 -21.78 -4.58
C PHE A 31 9.47 -21.36 -5.08
N ARG A 32 10.15 -20.43 -4.40
CA ARG A 32 11.47 -19.87 -4.78
C ARG A 32 11.52 -19.38 -6.23
N ASP A 33 10.40 -18.94 -6.77
CA ASP A 33 10.31 -18.46 -8.16
C ASP A 33 10.65 -16.96 -8.23
N GLU A 34 11.71 -16.64 -8.98
CA GLU A 34 12.17 -15.26 -9.19
C GLU A 34 11.16 -14.43 -9.99
N ARG A 35 10.39 -15.05 -10.87
CA ARG A 35 9.36 -14.36 -11.66
C ARG A 35 8.21 -13.94 -10.77
N LEU A 36 7.77 -14.84 -9.88
CA LEU A 36 6.68 -14.56 -8.95
C LEU A 36 7.06 -13.45 -7.97
N PHE A 37 8.31 -13.46 -7.47
CA PHE A 37 8.84 -12.36 -6.65
C PHE A 37 8.81 -11.02 -7.40
N LYS A 38 9.31 -10.95 -8.64
CA LYS A 38 9.27 -9.71 -9.45
C LYS A 38 7.86 -9.19 -9.67
N ILE A 39 6.87 -10.08 -9.88
CA ILE A 39 5.46 -9.71 -10.01
C ILE A 39 4.93 -9.14 -8.68
N CYS A 40 5.26 -9.75 -7.55
CA CYS A 40 4.88 -9.24 -6.22
C CYS A 40 5.46 -7.85 -5.97
N CYS A 41 6.71 -7.61 -6.37
CA CYS A 41 7.34 -6.29 -6.24
C CYS A 41 6.62 -5.22 -7.07
N TRP A 42 6.29 -5.52 -8.33
CA TRP A 42 5.54 -4.60 -9.18
C TRP A 42 4.14 -4.33 -8.64
N LEU A 43 3.45 -5.37 -8.14
CA LEU A 43 2.15 -5.22 -7.50
C LEU A 43 2.22 -4.39 -6.21
N LEU A 44 3.27 -4.53 -5.41
CA LEU A 44 3.48 -3.71 -4.22
C LEU A 44 3.60 -2.23 -4.60
N LEU A 45 4.35 -1.91 -5.66
CA LEU A 45 4.51 -0.55 -6.15
C LEU A 45 3.18 0.04 -6.67
N THR A 46 2.38 -0.74 -7.39
CA THR A 46 1.07 -0.26 -7.86
C THR A 46 0.10 -0.03 -6.71
N VAL A 47 0.10 -0.92 -5.71
CA VAL A 47 -0.71 -0.75 -4.49
C VAL A 47 -0.28 0.49 -3.70
N LEU A 48 1.03 0.75 -3.59
CA LEU A 48 1.54 1.96 -2.94
C LEU A 48 1.10 3.25 -3.66
N LEU A 49 1.09 3.26 -4.99
CA LEU A 49 0.58 4.39 -5.77
C LEU A 49 -0.90 4.65 -5.48
N VAL A 50 -1.73 3.60 -5.48
CA VAL A 50 -3.16 3.73 -5.15
C VAL A 50 -3.36 4.18 -3.70
N ALA A 51 -2.57 3.66 -2.76
CA ALA A 51 -2.61 4.07 -1.36
C ALA A 51 -2.26 5.56 -1.18
N THR A 52 -1.35 6.09 -1.99
CA THR A 52 -1.01 7.51 -1.98
C THR A 52 -2.20 8.35 -2.43
N VAL A 53 -2.92 7.94 -3.49
CA VAL A 53 -4.15 8.61 -3.94
C VAL A 53 -5.26 8.54 -2.86
N ALA A 54 -5.41 7.38 -2.21
CA ALA A 54 -6.35 7.21 -1.10
C ALA A 54 -6.01 8.14 0.08
N TYR A 55 -4.72 8.30 0.39
CA TYR A 55 -4.25 9.19 1.45
C TYR A 55 -4.59 10.66 1.19
N PHE A 56 -4.32 11.17 -0.02
CA PHE A 56 -4.64 12.55 -0.39
C PHE A 56 -6.14 12.83 -0.49
N SER A 57 -6.96 11.83 -0.84
CA SER A 57 -8.42 11.99 -0.90
C SER A 57 -9.12 12.01 0.47
N GLY A 58 -8.43 11.60 1.54
CA GLY A 58 -9.01 11.54 2.90
C GLY A 58 -9.42 12.89 3.49
N PRO A 59 -8.52 13.90 3.55
CA PRO A 59 -8.86 15.22 4.07
C PRO A 59 -9.99 15.90 3.30
N LEU A 60 -9.98 15.81 1.97
CA LEU A 60 -11.05 16.31 1.09
C LEU A 60 -12.39 15.64 1.38
N ALA A 61 -12.39 14.32 1.64
CA ALA A 61 -13.61 13.61 2.01
C ALA A 61 -14.14 14.08 3.38
N TYR A 62 -13.27 14.30 4.35
CA TYR A 62 -13.64 14.80 5.67
C TYR A 62 -14.28 16.19 5.61
N GLU A 63 -13.63 17.17 4.95
CA GLU A 63 -14.15 18.54 4.83
C GLU A 63 -15.55 18.58 4.18
N MET A 64 -15.78 17.73 3.18
CA MET A 64 -17.08 17.66 2.49
C MET A 64 -18.18 17.00 3.35
N LEU A 65 -17.82 16.01 4.17
CA LEU A 65 -18.76 15.32 5.07
C LEU A 65 -19.01 16.09 6.36
N GLU A 66 -18.05 16.86 6.87
CA GLU A 66 -18.18 17.68 8.07
C GLU A 66 -19.31 18.71 7.93
N GLN A 67 -19.55 19.21 6.72
CA GLN A 67 -20.67 20.12 6.43
C GLN A 67 -22.05 19.44 6.46
N GLN A 68 -22.11 18.10 6.32
CA GLN A 68 -23.37 17.35 6.18
C GLN A 68 -23.68 16.46 7.39
N VAL A 69 -22.65 15.96 8.08
CA VAL A 69 -22.75 14.99 9.17
C VAL A 69 -21.75 15.38 10.25
N LYS A 70 -22.21 15.50 11.51
CA LYS A 70 -21.31 15.60 12.67
C LYS A 70 -20.60 14.26 12.86
N LEU A 71 -19.42 14.13 12.28
CA LEU A 71 -18.52 13.01 12.51
C LEU A 71 -17.78 13.20 13.84
N ASN A 72 -17.50 12.10 14.54
CA ASN A 72 -16.62 12.15 15.70
C ASN A 72 -15.17 12.41 15.23
N THR A 73 -14.65 13.60 15.52
CA THR A 73 -13.32 14.05 15.10
C THR A 73 -12.23 13.12 15.62
N GLU A 74 -12.37 12.61 16.84
CA GLU A 74 -11.39 11.72 17.48
C GLU A 74 -11.23 10.41 16.69
N THR A 75 -12.34 9.83 16.21
CA THR A 75 -12.31 8.58 15.42
C THR A 75 -11.68 8.80 14.05
N VAL A 76 -11.98 9.94 13.40
CA VAL A 76 -11.40 10.28 12.10
C VAL A 76 -9.90 10.54 12.22
N GLU A 77 -9.48 11.27 13.24
CA GLU A 77 -8.07 11.56 13.49
C GLU A 77 -7.29 10.29 13.80
N PHE A 78 -7.84 9.40 14.63
CA PHE A 78 -7.24 8.09 14.90
C PHE A 78 -7.10 7.25 13.62
N HIS A 79 -8.13 7.21 12.78
CA HIS A 79 -8.06 6.55 11.47
C HIS A 79 -6.96 7.16 10.57
N ALA A 80 -6.86 8.49 10.53
CA ALA A 80 -5.85 9.18 9.73
C ALA A 80 -4.42 8.88 10.22
N ILE A 81 -4.20 8.81 11.52
CA ILE A 81 -2.90 8.44 12.11
C ILE A 81 -2.53 7.01 11.73
N LEU A 82 -3.46 6.06 11.84
CA LEU A 82 -3.23 4.67 11.43
C LEU A 82 -2.90 4.59 9.92
N ALA A 83 -3.67 5.29 9.07
CA ALA A 83 -3.43 5.33 7.63
C ALA A 83 -2.03 5.88 7.30
N ARG A 84 -1.59 6.95 7.98
CA ARG A 84 -0.23 7.51 7.83
C ARG A 84 0.85 6.51 8.20
N SER A 85 0.71 5.85 9.34
CA SER A 85 1.68 4.87 9.82
C SER A 85 1.80 3.67 8.88
N CYS A 86 0.67 3.20 8.34
CA CYS A 86 0.62 2.12 7.37
C CYS A 86 1.24 2.51 6.03
N LEU A 87 0.94 3.71 5.51
CA LEU A 87 1.57 4.24 4.29
C LEU A 87 3.09 4.32 4.45
N LEU A 88 3.58 4.81 5.59
CA LEU A 88 5.01 4.90 5.87
C LEU A 88 5.67 3.51 5.90
N ALA A 89 5.04 2.53 6.56
CA ALA A 89 5.52 1.15 6.56
C ALA A 89 5.58 0.56 5.13
N MET A 90 4.58 0.81 4.30
CA MET A 90 4.58 0.39 2.89
C MET A 90 5.69 1.06 2.08
N VAL A 91 5.97 2.34 2.31
CA VAL A 91 7.08 3.05 1.64
C VAL A 91 8.42 2.39 2.00
N VAL A 92 8.65 2.09 3.28
CA VAL A 92 9.88 1.41 3.72
C VAL A 92 10.01 0.02 3.09
N LEU A 93 8.92 -0.76 3.07
CA LEU A 93 8.89 -2.06 2.39
C LEU A 93 9.16 -1.94 0.90
N ALA A 94 8.55 -0.94 0.23
CA ALA A 94 8.78 -0.69 -1.18
C ALA A 94 10.23 -0.29 -1.48
N MET A 95 10.93 0.40 -0.58
CA MET A 95 12.37 0.67 -0.72
C MET A 95 13.20 -0.62 -0.65
N VAL A 96 12.93 -1.51 0.31
CA VAL A 96 13.62 -2.80 0.44
C VAL A 96 13.40 -3.66 -0.81
N VAL A 97 12.15 -3.75 -1.25
CA VAL A 97 11.73 -4.55 -2.39
C VAL A 97 12.22 -3.94 -3.71
N GLY A 98 12.21 -2.61 -3.83
CA GLY A 98 12.77 -1.90 -4.97
C GLY A 98 14.27 -2.12 -5.11
N ASN A 99 15.01 -2.11 -4.00
CA ASN A 99 16.43 -2.46 -3.99
C ASN A 99 16.68 -3.90 -4.45
N ALA A 100 15.90 -4.87 -3.96
CA ALA A 100 15.98 -6.26 -4.41
C ALA A 100 15.69 -6.41 -5.92
N LEU A 101 14.76 -5.60 -6.45
CA LEU A 101 14.40 -5.60 -7.87
C LEU A 101 15.52 -5.01 -8.75
N ILE A 102 16.20 -3.95 -8.29
CA ILE A 102 17.37 -3.36 -8.97
C ILE A 102 18.53 -4.36 -9.00
N GLN A 103 18.86 -5.01 -7.86
CA GLN A 103 19.89 -6.06 -7.81
C GLN A 103 19.55 -7.22 -8.76
N GLY A 104 18.28 -7.63 -8.80
CA GLY A 104 17.79 -8.66 -9.72
C GLY A 104 17.81 -8.27 -11.20
N PHE A 105 17.86 -6.97 -11.54
CA PHE A 105 18.11 -6.48 -12.90
C PHE A 105 19.60 -6.39 -13.22
N GLN A 106 20.44 -6.10 -12.23
CA GLN A 106 21.90 -6.04 -12.37
C GLN A 106 22.56 -7.42 -12.44
N GLY A 107 21.80 -8.51 -12.28
CA GLY A 107 22.31 -9.88 -12.30
C GLY A 107 23.02 -10.28 -11.01
N GLU A 108 22.89 -9.48 -9.95
CA GLU A 108 23.43 -9.80 -8.64
C GLU A 108 22.55 -10.84 -7.92
N LYS A 109 23.18 -11.70 -7.12
CA LYS A 109 22.46 -12.68 -6.29
C LYS A 109 21.74 -11.93 -5.17
N ILE A 110 20.40 -11.88 -5.27
CA ILE A 110 19.56 -11.30 -4.22
C ILE A 110 19.83 -12.04 -2.88
N PRO A 111 20.24 -11.33 -1.82
CA PRO A 111 20.51 -11.92 -0.51
C PRO A 111 19.28 -12.65 0.05
N ARG A 112 19.49 -13.78 0.74
CA ARG A 112 18.39 -14.59 1.31
C ARG A 112 17.50 -13.86 2.33
N TRP A 113 17.98 -12.76 2.92
CA TRP A 113 17.20 -11.95 3.87
C TRP A 113 16.30 -10.92 3.17
N GLN A 114 16.53 -10.66 1.89
CA GLN A 114 15.71 -9.78 1.03
C GLN A 114 14.73 -10.56 0.14
N ARG A 115 14.93 -11.88 0.04
CA ARG A 115 14.08 -12.77 -0.76
C ARG A 115 12.84 -13.18 0.02
#